data_AF-A0A928AH69-F1
#
_entry.id   AF-A0A928AH69-F1
#
_cell.length_a   1.000
_cell.length_b   1.000
_cell.length_c   1.000
_cell.angle_alpha   90.00
_cell.angle_beta   90.00
_cell.angle_gamma   90.00
#
_symmetry.space_group_name_H-M   'P 1'
#
loop_
_entity.id
_entity.type
_entity.pdbx_description
1 polymer ?
#
loop_
_entity_poly.entity_id
_entity_poly.type
_entity_poly.pdbx_seq_one_letter_code
_entity_poly.pdbx_strand_id
1 'polypeptide(L)' 'MKDITIKGKDISKELCVFIGCVVVMELVNIYAIIAYGGKWIEVLKSLGFVFVSALVLYVIVGVIRLAIKGVSVLIKKTIK' A
#
# COMPACT_ATOMS: atom_id res chain seq x y z
N MET A 1 -14.24 -16.40 -10.79
CA MET A 1 -12.93 -17.08 -10.93
C MET A 1 -12.99 -18.38 -10.17
N LYS A 2 -12.84 -19.52 -10.85
CA LYS A 2 -13.25 -20.84 -10.34
C LYS A 2 -12.11 -21.71 -9.77
N ASP A 3 -10.86 -21.22 -9.70
CA ASP A 3 -9.70 -21.98 -9.19
C ASP A 3 -8.64 -21.11 -8.47
N ILE A 4 -9.05 -20.07 -7.77
CA ILE A 4 -8.15 -19.30 -6.90
C ILE A 4 -8.29 -19.80 -5.45
N THR A 5 -7.24 -20.43 -4.92
CA THR A 5 -7.15 -20.88 -3.52
C THR A 5 -7.32 -19.73 -2.52
N ILE A 6 -7.13 -18.49 -2.98
CA ILE A 6 -7.36 -17.25 -2.22
C ILE A 6 -8.85 -16.90 -2.28
N LYS A 7 -9.51 -16.83 -1.12
CA LYS A 7 -10.92 -16.41 -1.02
C LYS A 7 -11.08 -15.03 -1.66
N GLY A 8 -12.13 -14.84 -2.47
CA GLY A 8 -12.42 -13.54 -3.11
C GLY A 8 -12.51 -12.36 -2.13
N LYS A 9 -12.93 -12.61 -0.87
CA LYS A 9 -12.96 -11.59 0.20
C LYS A 9 -11.56 -11.07 0.57
N ASP A 10 -10.52 -11.88 0.42
CA ASP A 10 -9.15 -11.49 0.73
C ASP A 10 -8.54 -10.68 -0.42
N ILE A 11 -8.87 -11.01 -1.67
CA ILE A 11 -8.49 -10.20 -2.85
C ILE A 11 -9.10 -8.79 -2.78
N SER A 12 -10.38 -8.67 -2.42
CA SER A 12 -11.02 -7.35 -2.28
C SER A 12 -10.34 -6.50 -1.19
N LYS A 13 -9.86 -7.13 -0.11
CA LYS A 13 -9.13 -6.44 0.95
C LYS A 13 -7.75 -6.00 0.48
N GLU A 14 -7.00 -6.88 -0.20
CA GLU A 14 -5.67 -6.54 -0.72
C GLU A 14 -5.75 -5.40 -1.74
N LEU A 15 -6.76 -5.44 -2.63
CA LEU A 15 -7.02 -4.37 -3.57
C LEU A 15 -7.37 -3.05 -2.88
N CYS A 16 -8.21 -3.07 -1.84
CA CYS A 16 -8.53 -1.89 -1.05
C CYS A 16 -7.28 -1.27 -0.39
N VAL A 17 -6.38 -2.11 0.15
CA VAL A 17 -5.11 -1.65 0.74
C VAL A 17 -4.20 -1.05 -0.33
N PHE A 18 -4.12 -1.68 -1.50
CA PHE A 18 -3.33 -1.16 -2.61
C PHE A 18 -3.85 0.19 -3.10
N ILE A 19 -5.17 0.33 -3.29
CA ILE A 19 -5.80 1.61 -3.63
C ILE A 19 -5.50 2.67 -2.58
N GLY A 20 -5.57 2.32 -1.29
CA GLY A 20 -5.18 3.22 -0.21
C GLY A 20 -3.73 3.70 -0.32
N CYS A 21 -2.79 2.81 -0.67
CA CYS A 21 -1.38 3.18 -0.87
C CYS A 21 -1.20 4.11 -2.07
N VAL A 22 -1.92 3.86 -3.17
CA VAL A 22 -1.90 4.75 -4.35
C VAL A 22 -2.42 6.14 -3.99
N VAL A 23 -3.55 6.23 -3.28
CA VAL A 23 -4.10 7.52 -2.83
C VAL A 23 -3.13 8.27 -1.93
N VAL A 24 -2.50 7.59 -0.97
CA VAL A 24 -1.50 8.23 -0.08
C VAL A 24 -0.31 8.76 -0.88
N MET A 25 0.23 7.97 -1.82
CA MET A 25 1.36 8.42 -2.64
C MET A 25 0.99 9.55 -3.59
N GLU A 26 -0.24 9.55 -4.13
CA GLU A 26 -0.75 10.66 -4.94
C GLU A 26 -0.85 11.94 -4.11
N LEU A 27 -1.33 11.87 -2.87
CA LEU A 27 -1.37 13.02 -1.96
C LEU A 27 0.02 13.55 -1.63
N VAL A 28 1.00 12.66 -1.40
CA VAL A 28 2.40 13.05 -1.18
C VAL A 28 2.99 13.71 -2.42
N ASN A 29 2.69 13.18 -3.61
CA ASN A 29 3.11 13.74 -4.88
C ASN A 29 2.53 15.15 -5.11
N ILE A 30 1.23 15.33 -4.88
CA ILE A 30 0.55 16.63 -4.95
C ILE A 30 1.15 17.60 -3.94
N TYR A 31 1.36 17.16 -2.70
CA TYR A 31 1.98 17.98 -1.66
C TYR A 31 3.37 18.46 -2.07
N ALA A 32 4.20 17.59 -2.65
CA ALA A 32 5.52 17.97 -3.14
C ALA A 32 5.42 19.03 -4.24
N ILE A 33 4.51 18.87 -5.21
CA ILE A 33 4.31 19.86 -6.28
C ILE A 33 3.92 21.22 -5.69
N ILE A 34 3.00 21.26 -4.72
CA ILE A 34 2.59 22.50 -4.07
C ILE A 34 3.74 23.13 -3.27
N ALA A 35 4.47 22.33 -2.47
CA ALA A 35 5.53 22.79 -1.60
C ALA A 35 6.75 23.33 -2.36
N TYR A 36 7.07 22.74 -3.51
CA TYR A 36 8.23 23.12 -4.34
C TYR A 36 7.86 24.03 -5.52
N GLY A 37 6.62 24.53 -5.60
CA GLY A 37 6.19 25.44 -6.66
C GLY A 37 6.16 24.81 -8.06
N GLY A 38 5.93 23.50 -8.12
CA GLY A 38 5.87 22.72 -9.35
C GLY A 38 4.66 23.04 -10.22
N LYS A 39 4.67 22.56 -11.46
CA LYS A 39 3.56 22.75 -12.42
C LYS A 39 2.57 21.60 -12.31
N TRP A 40 1.28 21.88 -12.46
CA TRP A 40 0.21 20.86 -12.46
C TRP A 40 0.42 19.72 -13.48
N ILE A 41 1.14 19.97 -14.58
CA ILE A 41 1.49 18.93 -15.56
C ILE A 41 2.42 17.84 -14.97
N GLU A 42 3.13 18.14 -13.88
CA GLU A 42 4.01 17.20 -13.19
C GLU A 42 3.23 16.11 -12.47
N VAL A 43 1.96 16.34 -12.12
CA VAL A 43 1.06 15.30 -11.59
C VAL A 43 0.94 14.16 -12.61
N LEU A 44 0.66 14.49 -13.88
CA LEU A 44 0.53 13.51 -14.97
C LEU A 44 1.87 12.89 -15.36
N LYS A 45 2.97 13.65 -15.35
CA LYS A 45 4.31 13.11 -15.63
C LYS A 45 4.79 12.15 -14.54
N SER A 46 4.37 12.40 -13.30
CA SER A 46 4.79 11.61 -12.14
C SER A 46 3.96 10.35 -11.93
N LEU A 47 2.94 10.09 -12.75
CA LEU A 47 2.01 8.97 -12.57
C LEU A 47 2.72 7.61 -12.49
N GLY A 48 3.76 7.40 -13.29
CA GLY A 48 4.60 6.20 -13.21
C GLY A 48 5.38 6.10 -11.89
N PHE A 49 5.91 7.22 -11.40
CA PHE A 49 6.62 7.29 -10.12
C PHE A 49 5.67 7.10 -8.92
N VAL A 50 4.46 7.67 -8.98
CA VAL A 50 3.41 7.44 -7.98
C VAL A 50 3.04 5.96 -7.93
N PHE A 51 2.89 5.31 -9.09
CA PHE A 51 2.56 3.89 -9.12
C PHE A 51 3.67 3.01 -8.51
N VAL A 52 4.93 3.25 -8.88
CA VAL A 52 6.08 2.50 -8.33
C VAL A 52 6.22 2.75 -6.82
N SER A 53 6.10 4.00 -6.38
CA SER A 53 6.18 4.33 -4.95
C SER A 53 5.01 3.76 -4.15
N ALA A 54 3.81 3.71 -4.72
CA ALA A 54 2.66 3.05 -4.11
C ALA A 54 2.86 1.53 -3.97
N LEU A 55 3.51 0.90 -4.95
CA LEU A 55 3.91 -0.51 -4.86
C LEU A 55 4.91 -0.74 -3.72
N VAL A 56 5.91 0.14 -3.58
CA VAL A 56 6.87 0.09 -2.47
C VAL A 56 6.15 0.24 -1.13
N LEU A 57 5.26 1.24 -1.00
CA LEU A 57 4.48 1.47 0.20
C LEU A 57 3.59 0.26 0.54
N TYR A 58 2.96 -0.35 -0.46
CA TYR A 58 2.16 -1.55 -0.29
C TYR A 58 2.98 -2.71 0.29
N VAL A 59 4.19 -2.94 -0.24
CA VAL A 59 5.10 -3.97 0.29
C VAL A 59 5.48 -3.67 1.74
N ILE A 60 5.82 -2.42 2.07
CA ILE A 60 6.15 -2.01 3.44
C ILE A 60 4.97 -2.28 4.40
N VAL A 61 3.76 -1.87 4.03
CA VAL A 61 2.54 -2.11 4.82
C VAL A 61 2.27 -3.62 4.96
N GLY A 62 2.53 -4.39 3.91
CA GLY A 62 2.44 -5.85 3.92
C GLY A 62 3.40 -6.48 4.94
N VAL A 63 4.68 -6.08 4.91
CA VAL A 63 5.71 -6.56 5.84
C VAL A 63 5.36 -6.19 7.28
N ILE A 64 4.91 -4.96 7.54
CA ILE A 64 4.47 -4.53 8.88
C ILE A 64 3.31 -5.40 9.38
N ARG A 65 2.30 -5.67 8.54
CA ARG A 65 1.19 -6.56 8.91
C ARG A 65 1.66 -7.98 9.21
N LEU A 66 2.59 -8.51 8.42
CA LEU A 66 3.15 -9.84 8.65
C LEU A 66 3.95 -9.88 9.95
N ALA A 67 4.75 -8.86 10.24
CA ALA A 67 5.51 -8.73 11.48
C ALA A 67 4.58 -8.70 12.71
N ILE A 68 3.53 -7.86 12.70
CA ILE A 68 2.56 -7.76 13.80
C ILE A 68 1.85 -9.11 14.02
N LYS A 69 1.41 -9.78 12.95
CA LYS A 69 0.78 -11.10 13.05
C LYS A 69 1.76 -12.14 13.59
N GLY A 70 3.00 -12.16 13.10
CA GLY A 70 4.05 -13.06 13.55
C GLY A 70 4.33 -12.89 15.05
N VAL A 71 4.51 -11.65 15.51
CA VAL A 71 4.70 -11.33 16.93
C VAL A 71 3.49 -11.74 17.76
N SER A 72 2.28 -11.45 17.29
CA SER A 72 1.04 -11.84 17.99
C SER A 72 0.89 -13.36 18.12
N VAL A 73 1.33 -14.12 17.12
CA VAL A 73 1.34 -15.59 17.17
C VAL A 73 2.36 -16.10 18.19
N LEU A 74 3.56 -15.51 18.22
CA LEU A 74 4.60 -15.87 19.19
C LEU A 74 4.18 -15.58 20.64
N ILE A 75 3.55 -14.43 20.89
CA ILE A 75 3.03 -14.05 22.21
C ILE A 75 1.94 -15.02 22.66
N LYS A 76 0.96 -15.34 21.79
CA LYS A 76 -0.10 -16.31 22.10
C LYS A 76 0.44 -17.72 22.38
N LYS A 77 1.55 -18.10 21.75
CA LYS A 77 2.21 -19.39 21.97
C LYS A 77 2.97 -19.43 23.30
N THR A 78 3.42 -18.28 23.80
CA THR A 78 4.14 -18.15 25.09
C THR A 78 3.21 -18.10 26.30
N ILE A 79 2.00 -17.53 26.14
CA ILE A 79 1.02 -17.38 27.22
C ILE A 79 0.19 -18.67 27.45
N LYS A 80 0.20 -19.60 26.49
CA LYS A 80 -0.51 -20.89 26.57
C LYS A 80 0.45 -22.00 26.97
#